data_AF-A0A2T7NGL6-F1
#
_entry.id   AF-A0A2T7NGL6-F1
#
_cell.length_a   1.000
_cell.length_b   1.000
_cell.length_c   1.000
_cell.angle_alpha   90.00
_cell.angle_beta   90.00
_cell.angle_gamma   90.00
#
_symmetry.space_group_name_H-M   'P 1'
#
loop_
_entity.id
_entity.type
_entity.pdbx_description
1 polymer ?
#
loop_
_entity_poly.entity_id
_entity_poly.type
_entity_poly.pdbx_seq_one_letter_code
_entity_poly.pdbx_strand_id
1 'polypeptide(L)'
;MNKEAVEMRRWYGLGIGVRLAMVVYGLWQDVISVVKFTDIDYSVFSDAATFVTEGHSPYNRTTFRYTPLLAWALTPNVWISRVWGKLLFIAFDALSGHLIYLSLKEACHTHRTAKLAALSWLLNPLPVTVSSRGNAESIMAYLVLLLILFLQRGQLILAGLVYAFAIHIKIYPLTYAPALYLFLGKCSRIGEQNEFADTCSFRRAVTSSLQFLQPTWNHLKFCGSAALTLTILTLVFYTMYGWIFLYETYLYHIVRKDIRHNFSPYFYLLYLTSDHEETSYFIKFLVFLPQLLLLLFIAFRFHGDVPLCTFLCTFSFVMFNKVCTSQV
;
A
#
# COMPACT_ATOMS: atom_id res chain seq x y z
N MET A 1 -30.52 -13.56 -13.64
CA MET A 1 -29.13 -13.10 -13.40
C MET A 1 -28.75 -12.07 -14.46
N ASN A 2 -28.26 -10.90 -14.06
CA ASN A 2 -27.87 -9.81 -14.97
C ASN A 2 -26.75 -10.28 -15.93
N LYS A 3 -26.91 -10.08 -17.26
CA LYS A 3 -25.97 -10.56 -18.30
C LYS A 3 -24.54 -10.07 -18.04
N GLU A 4 -24.41 -8.85 -17.52
CA GLU A 4 -23.14 -8.22 -17.15
C GLU A 4 -22.39 -9.00 -16.05
N ALA A 5 -23.12 -9.47 -15.03
CA ALA A 5 -22.51 -10.22 -13.93
C ALA A 5 -22.01 -11.59 -14.38
N VAL A 6 -22.71 -12.25 -15.31
CA VAL A 6 -22.26 -13.52 -15.89
C VAL A 6 -20.99 -13.33 -16.71
N GLU A 7 -20.91 -12.24 -17.47
CA GLU A 7 -19.74 -11.93 -18.27
C GLU A 7 -18.52 -11.65 -17.39
N MET A 8 -18.66 -10.81 -16.37
CA MET A 8 -17.55 -10.50 -15.43
C MET A 8 -17.04 -11.74 -14.71
N ARG A 9 -17.91 -12.68 -14.32
CA ARG A 9 -17.50 -13.96 -13.71
C ARG A 9 -16.56 -14.77 -14.61
N ARG A 10 -16.80 -14.78 -15.92
CA ARG A 10 -15.91 -15.48 -16.88
C ARG A 10 -14.52 -14.86 -16.91
N TRP A 11 -14.45 -13.53 -16.88
CA TRP A 11 -13.18 -12.80 -16.88
C TRP A 11 -12.40 -12.95 -15.58
N TYR A 12 -13.08 -12.96 -14.43
CA TYR A 12 -12.43 -13.31 -13.15
C TYR A 12 -11.88 -14.74 -13.17
N GLY A 13 -12.66 -15.70 -13.69
CA GLY A 13 -12.21 -17.08 -13.87
C GLY A 13 -10.98 -17.18 -14.77
N LEU A 14 -10.96 -16.47 -15.90
CA LEU A 14 -9.80 -16.42 -16.80
C LEU A 14 -8.58 -15.81 -16.10
N GLY A 15 -8.74 -14.67 -15.43
CA GLY A 15 -7.64 -14.00 -14.73
C GLY A 15 -7.03 -14.87 -13.62
N ILE A 16 -7.86 -15.58 -12.86
CA ILE A 16 -7.39 -16.55 -11.85
C ILE A 16 -6.71 -17.74 -12.55
N GLY A 17 -7.30 -18.28 -13.62
CA GLY A 17 -6.73 -19.39 -14.38
C GLY A 17 -5.32 -19.10 -14.91
N VAL A 18 -5.10 -17.90 -15.48
CA VAL A 18 -3.78 -17.45 -15.94
C VAL A 18 -2.77 -17.39 -14.79
N ARG A 19 -3.16 -16.87 -13.62
CA ARG A 19 -2.28 -16.82 -12.44
C ARG A 19 -1.93 -18.21 -11.91
N LEU A 20 -2.90 -19.12 -11.86
CA LEU A 20 -2.67 -20.51 -11.45
C LEU A 20 -1.74 -21.23 -12.43
N ALA A 21 -1.91 -21.01 -13.74
CA ALA A 21 -0.99 -21.53 -14.75
C ALA A 21 0.44 -21.00 -14.54
N MET A 22 0.59 -19.70 -14.22
CA MET A 22 1.88 -19.11 -13.88
C MET A 22 2.48 -19.66 -12.58
N VAL A 23 1.68 -20.01 -11.58
CA VAL A 23 2.18 -20.70 -10.37
C VAL A 23 2.74 -22.07 -10.72
N VAL A 24 2.02 -22.86 -11.53
CA VAL A 24 2.48 -24.19 -11.97
C VAL A 24 3.77 -24.07 -12.80
N TYR A 25 3.79 -23.13 -13.76
CA TYR A 25 4.99 -22.82 -14.54
C TYR A 25 6.15 -22.40 -13.63
N GLY A 26 5.88 -21.56 -12.63
CA GLY A 26 6.87 -21.11 -11.67
C GLY A 26 7.49 -22.24 -10.86
N LEU A 27 6.68 -23.20 -10.39
CA LEU A 27 7.17 -24.39 -9.71
C LEU A 27 8.08 -25.24 -10.61
N TRP A 28 7.73 -25.38 -11.89
CA TRP A 28 8.56 -26.08 -12.86
C TRP A 28 9.88 -25.33 -13.12
N GLN A 29 9.83 -24.01 -13.34
CA GLN A 29 11.01 -23.18 -13.54
C GLN A 29 11.95 -23.21 -12.32
N ASP A 30 11.39 -23.18 -11.11
CA ASP A 30 12.17 -23.21 -9.86
C ASP A 30 12.99 -24.50 -9.68
N VAL A 31 12.57 -25.61 -10.30
CA VAL A 31 13.31 -26.89 -10.25
C VAL A 31 14.46 -26.91 -11.26
N ILE A 32 14.25 -26.39 -12.47
CA ILE A 32 15.17 -26.58 -13.61
C ILE A 32 16.13 -25.41 -13.79
N SER A 33 15.65 -24.18 -13.56
CA SER A 33 16.40 -22.96 -13.82
C SER A 33 17.26 -22.54 -12.63
N VAL A 34 18.43 -21.97 -12.92
CA VAL A 34 19.27 -21.27 -11.93
C VAL A 34 18.52 -20.03 -11.43
N VAL A 35 17.94 -19.25 -12.34
CA VAL A 35 17.12 -18.08 -12.02
C VAL A 35 15.72 -18.52 -11.62
N LYS A 36 15.36 -18.27 -10.37
CA LYS A 36 14.09 -18.69 -9.78
C LYS A 36 12.94 -17.78 -10.21
N PHE A 37 11.79 -18.41 -10.44
CA PHE A 37 10.53 -17.73 -10.61
C PHE A 37 9.98 -17.27 -9.26
N THR A 38 10.07 -18.07 -8.20
CA THR A 38 9.60 -17.65 -6.88
C THR A 38 10.36 -16.41 -6.39
N ASP A 39 9.62 -15.45 -5.86
CA ASP A 39 10.18 -14.25 -5.24
C ASP A 39 11.03 -14.62 -4.02
N ILE A 40 12.19 -14.00 -3.86
CA ILE A 40 13.08 -14.26 -2.72
C ILE A 40 12.39 -13.91 -1.40
N ASP A 41 11.58 -12.84 -1.39
CA ASP A 41 10.80 -12.43 -0.22
C ASP A 41 9.79 -13.51 0.19
N TYR A 42 9.28 -14.30 -0.76
CA TYR A 42 8.35 -15.39 -0.45
C TYR A 42 8.98 -16.46 0.45
N SER A 43 10.27 -16.74 0.26
CA SER A 43 11.02 -17.64 1.13
C SER A 43 11.18 -17.04 2.53
N VAL A 44 11.52 -15.75 2.62
CA VAL A 44 11.64 -15.03 3.90
C VAL A 44 10.32 -15.04 4.68
N PHE A 45 9.18 -14.85 4.00
CA PHE A 45 7.87 -14.94 4.64
C PHE A 45 7.54 -16.35 5.14
N SER A 46 7.86 -17.36 4.34
CA SER A 46 7.58 -18.76 4.65
C SER A 46 8.44 -19.27 5.81
N ASP A 47 9.70 -18.87 5.87
CA ASP A 47 10.60 -19.16 6.99
C ASP A 47 10.11 -18.45 8.27
N ALA A 48 9.71 -17.18 8.16
CA ALA A 48 9.12 -16.45 9.30
C ALA A 48 7.82 -17.09 9.81
N ALA A 49 6.98 -17.60 8.89
CA ALA A 49 5.79 -18.36 9.25
C ALA A 49 6.16 -19.65 10.01
N THR A 50 7.24 -20.32 9.62
CA THR A 50 7.77 -21.51 10.32
C THR A 50 8.15 -21.18 11.77
N PHE A 51 8.93 -20.11 11.99
CA PHE A 51 9.26 -19.65 13.34
C PHE A 51 8.01 -19.38 14.18
N VAL A 52 7.00 -18.71 13.61
CA VAL A 52 5.74 -18.45 14.30
C VAL A 52 5.03 -19.76 14.69
N THR A 53 5.00 -20.77 13.81
CA THR A 53 4.40 -22.07 14.12
C THR A 53 5.14 -22.86 15.20
N GLU A 54 6.43 -22.61 15.38
CA GLU A 54 7.28 -23.21 16.42
C GLU A 54 7.21 -22.43 17.76
N GLY A 55 6.43 -21.35 17.83
CA GLY A 55 6.33 -20.49 19.02
C GLY A 55 7.49 -19.49 19.16
N HIS A 56 8.27 -19.31 18.10
CA HIS A 56 9.38 -18.35 18.04
C HIS A 56 8.95 -17.03 17.37
N SER A 57 9.81 -16.03 17.50
CA SER A 57 9.62 -14.73 16.85
C SER A 57 9.85 -14.85 15.33
N PRO A 58 8.99 -14.27 14.47
CA PRO A 58 9.23 -14.23 13.02
C PRO A 58 10.51 -13.47 12.67
N TYR A 59 10.96 -12.58 13.57
CA TYR A 59 12.21 -11.81 13.41
C TYR A 59 13.48 -12.64 13.65
N ASN A 60 13.36 -13.89 14.11
CA ASN A 60 14.48 -14.82 14.13
C ASN A 60 14.94 -15.18 12.70
N ARG A 61 14.04 -15.04 11.71
CA ARG A 61 14.44 -15.07 10.31
C ARG A 61 15.19 -13.79 9.98
N THR A 62 16.48 -13.92 9.68
CA THR A 62 17.29 -12.82 9.15
C THR A 62 16.59 -12.17 7.96
N THR A 63 16.74 -10.85 7.82
CA THR A 63 16.12 -10.04 6.75
C THR A 63 14.58 -10.02 6.73
N PHE A 64 13.88 -10.59 7.72
CA PHE A 64 12.45 -10.35 7.86
C PHE A 64 12.23 -8.91 8.36
N ARG A 65 11.65 -8.06 7.50
CA ARG A 65 11.39 -6.62 7.74
C ARG A 65 9.90 -6.28 7.60
N TYR A 66 9.06 -7.29 7.71
CA TYR A 66 7.63 -7.19 7.45
C TYR A 66 6.85 -7.24 8.76
N THR A 67 5.57 -6.94 8.70
CA THR A 67 4.68 -7.09 9.86
C THR A 67 4.54 -8.56 10.27
N PRO A 68 4.44 -8.90 11.57
CA PRO A 68 4.22 -10.28 11.99
C PRO A 68 2.91 -10.84 11.45
N LEU A 69 1.92 -9.98 11.17
CA LEU A 69 0.64 -10.38 10.60
C LEU A 69 0.79 -11.15 9.28
N LEU A 70 1.79 -10.79 8.48
CA LEU A 70 2.08 -11.50 7.23
C LEU A 70 2.61 -12.91 7.51
N ALA A 71 3.49 -13.07 8.50
CA ALA A 71 3.98 -14.39 8.92
C ALA A 71 2.83 -15.26 9.46
N TRP A 72 1.95 -14.69 10.30
CA TRP A 72 0.75 -15.38 10.79
C TRP A 72 -0.20 -15.82 9.67
N ALA A 73 -0.48 -14.94 8.69
CA ALA A 73 -1.33 -15.25 7.54
C ALA A 73 -0.76 -16.38 6.64
N LEU A 74 0.55 -16.61 6.72
CA LEU A 74 1.27 -17.61 5.94
C LEU A 74 1.61 -18.87 6.72
N THR A 75 1.17 -19.01 7.98
CA THR A 75 1.30 -20.28 8.73
C THR A 75 0.76 -21.51 7.99
N PRO A 76 -0.28 -21.44 7.12
CA PRO A 76 -0.67 -22.62 6.33
C PRO A 76 0.34 -23.02 5.25
N ASN A 77 1.37 -22.20 4.96
CA ASN A 77 2.52 -22.64 4.15
C ASN A 77 3.25 -23.82 4.79
N VAL A 78 3.21 -23.93 6.13
CA VAL A 78 3.87 -24.97 6.92
C VAL A 78 2.97 -26.20 7.01
N TRP A 79 1.70 -26.01 7.37
CA TRP A 79 0.79 -27.13 7.68
C TRP A 79 0.11 -27.75 6.45
N ILE A 80 -0.10 -26.98 5.38
CA ILE A 80 -0.88 -27.43 4.21
C ILE A 80 0.02 -27.59 2.99
N SER A 81 0.60 -26.49 2.52
CA SER A 81 1.44 -26.49 1.32
C SER A 81 2.17 -25.17 1.19
N ARG A 82 3.44 -25.19 0.78
CA ARG A 82 4.23 -24.00 0.46
C ARG A 82 3.62 -23.10 -0.61
N VAL A 83 2.62 -23.58 -1.37
CA VAL A 83 1.92 -22.79 -2.40
C VAL A 83 0.82 -21.89 -1.82
N TRP A 84 0.38 -22.12 -0.58
CA TRP A 84 -0.74 -21.40 0.04
C TRP A 84 -0.63 -19.88 -0.07
N GLY A 85 0.51 -19.31 0.29
CA GLY A 85 0.73 -17.87 0.23
C GLY A 85 0.60 -17.29 -1.18
N LYS A 86 1.06 -18.02 -2.21
CA LYS A 86 0.84 -17.62 -3.61
C LYS A 86 -0.66 -17.57 -3.94
N LEU A 87 -1.44 -18.54 -3.47
CA LEU A 87 -2.91 -18.54 -3.66
C LEU A 87 -3.58 -17.38 -2.94
N LEU A 88 -3.14 -17.06 -1.71
CA LEU A 88 -3.60 -15.91 -0.96
C LEU A 88 -3.35 -14.59 -1.71
N PHE A 89 -2.14 -14.40 -2.23
CA PHE A 89 -1.77 -13.21 -3.01
C PHE A 89 -2.53 -13.11 -4.33
N ILE A 90 -2.74 -14.24 -5.03
CA ILE A 90 -3.60 -14.31 -6.22
C ILE A 90 -5.04 -13.90 -5.91
N ALA A 91 -5.57 -14.31 -4.75
CA ALA A 91 -6.91 -13.93 -4.34
C ALA A 91 -7.03 -12.41 -4.14
N PHE A 92 -6.08 -11.78 -3.43
CA PHE A 92 -6.06 -10.32 -3.27
C PHE A 92 -5.87 -9.58 -4.60
N ASP A 93 -5.05 -10.10 -5.50
CA ASP A 93 -4.84 -9.50 -6.82
C ASP A 93 -6.11 -9.58 -7.71
N ALA A 94 -6.81 -10.71 -7.70
CA ALA A 94 -8.09 -10.85 -8.39
C ALA A 94 -9.17 -9.94 -7.78
N LEU A 95 -9.21 -9.83 -6.45
CA LEU A 95 -10.10 -8.91 -5.73
C LEU A 95 -9.78 -7.44 -6.06
N SER A 96 -8.51 -7.11 -6.27
CA SER A 96 -8.10 -5.76 -6.69
C SER A 96 -8.71 -5.39 -8.05
N GLY A 97 -8.71 -6.31 -9.02
CA GLY A 97 -9.43 -6.15 -10.28
C GLY A 97 -10.94 -5.96 -10.10
N HIS A 98 -11.55 -6.63 -9.12
CA HIS A 98 -12.96 -6.42 -8.78
C HIS A 98 -13.22 -5.04 -8.14
N LEU A 99 -12.34 -4.57 -7.25
CA LEU A 99 -12.44 -3.25 -6.64
C LEU A 99 -12.31 -2.14 -7.69
N ILE A 100 -11.42 -2.28 -8.68
CA ILE A 100 -11.31 -1.31 -9.80
C ILE A 100 -12.65 -1.20 -10.54
N TYR A 101 -13.28 -2.34 -10.86
CA TYR A 101 -14.60 -2.36 -11.48
C TYR A 101 -15.66 -1.64 -10.63
N LEU A 102 -15.71 -1.95 -9.33
CA LEU A 102 -16.67 -1.33 -8.40
C LEU A 102 -16.43 0.18 -8.26
N SER A 103 -15.20 0.62 -8.02
CA SER A 103 -14.86 2.03 -7.86
C SER A 103 -15.21 2.87 -9.09
N LEU A 104 -15.05 2.33 -10.31
CA LEU A 104 -15.46 3.03 -11.53
C LEU A 104 -16.98 3.07 -11.71
N LYS A 105 -17.70 2.02 -11.26
CA LYS A 105 -19.16 2.01 -11.25
C LYS A 105 -19.73 3.02 -10.25
N GLU A 106 -19.12 3.15 -9.07
CA GLU A 106 -19.49 4.16 -8.05
C GLU A 106 -19.17 5.58 -8.52
N ALA A 107 -18.12 5.76 -9.31
CA ALA A 107 -17.81 7.03 -9.97
C ALA A 107 -18.69 7.33 -11.21
N CYS A 108 -19.81 6.62 -11.38
CA CYS A 108 -20.78 6.79 -12.46
C CYS A 108 -20.21 6.60 -13.89
N HIS A 109 -19.11 5.87 -14.06
CA HIS A 109 -18.60 5.53 -15.39
C HIS A 109 -19.44 4.43 -16.06
N THR A 110 -19.33 4.36 -17.39
CA THR A 110 -20.03 3.33 -18.17
C THR A 110 -19.55 1.92 -17.80
N HIS A 111 -20.44 0.93 -17.93
CA HIS A 111 -20.10 -0.48 -17.72
C HIS A 111 -18.90 -0.93 -18.58
N ARG A 112 -18.82 -0.45 -19.84
CA ARG A 112 -17.70 -0.75 -20.73
C ARG A 112 -16.37 -0.24 -20.18
N THR A 113 -16.31 1.00 -19.71
CA THR A 113 -15.08 1.58 -19.14
C THR A 113 -14.63 0.83 -17.88
N ALA A 114 -15.57 0.58 -16.95
CA ALA A 114 -15.28 -0.15 -15.72
C ALA A 114 -14.76 -1.57 -15.99
N LYS A 115 -15.39 -2.26 -16.95
CA LYS A 115 -14.97 -3.59 -17.40
C LYS A 115 -13.58 -3.56 -18.03
N LEU A 116 -13.32 -2.65 -18.97
CA LEU A 116 -12.03 -2.56 -19.65
C LEU A 116 -10.89 -2.25 -18.68
N ALA A 117 -11.12 -1.38 -17.70
CA ALA A 117 -10.14 -1.08 -16.66
C ALA A 117 -9.88 -2.27 -15.71
N ALA A 118 -10.92 -3.02 -15.35
CA ALA A 118 -10.73 -4.23 -14.57
C ALA A 118 -9.97 -5.32 -15.36
N LEU A 119 -10.26 -5.45 -16.65
CA LEU A 119 -9.55 -6.38 -17.54
C LEU A 119 -8.09 -5.97 -17.75
N SER A 120 -7.81 -4.68 -17.88
CA SER A 120 -6.43 -4.19 -17.98
C SER A 120 -5.63 -4.42 -16.70
N TRP A 121 -6.26 -4.68 -15.55
CA TRP A 121 -5.59 -5.20 -14.36
C TRP A 121 -5.46 -6.72 -14.38
N LEU A 122 -6.58 -7.43 -14.56
CA LEU A 122 -6.65 -8.88 -14.47
C LEU A 122 -5.79 -9.60 -15.52
N LEU A 123 -5.65 -9.04 -16.71
CA LEU A 123 -4.89 -9.62 -17.83
C LEU A 123 -3.51 -8.98 -18.01
N ASN A 124 -3.11 -8.05 -17.15
CA ASN A 124 -1.79 -7.44 -17.24
C ASN A 124 -0.72 -8.42 -16.75
N PRO A 125 0.32 -8.68 -17.56
CA PRO A 125 1.37 -9.63 -17.20
C PRO A 125 2.13 -9.24 -15.92
N LEU A 126 2.19 -7.95 -15.58
CA LEU A 126 2.89 -7.47 -14.38
C LEU A 126 2.22 -7.95 -13.08
N PRO A 127 0.96 -7.59 -12.74
CA PRO A 127 0.31 -8.08 -11.52
C PRO A 127 0.13 -9.61 -11.52
N VAL A 128 -0.12 -10.21 -12.69
CA VAL A 128 -0.15 -11.67 -12.85
C VAL A 128 1.16 -12.29 -12.38
N THR A 129 2.30 -11.76 -12.83
CA THR A 129 3.62 -12.27 -12.46
C THR A 129 3.91 -11.98 -10.99
N VAL A 130 3.73 -10.74 -10.52
CA VAL A 130 4.01 -10.35 -9.13
C VAL A 130 3.26 -11.22 -8.11
N SER A 131 1.96 -11.44 -8.31
CA SER A 131 1.16 -12.27 -7.40
C SER A 131 1.53 -13.76 -7.49
N SER A 132 1.72 -14.31 -8.69
CA SER A 132 2.07 -15.73 -8.88
C SER A 132 3.49 -16.08 -8.43
N ARG A 133 4.43 -15.13 -8.45
CA ARG A 133 5.79 -15.29 -7.88
C ARG A 133 5.78 -15.41 -6.35
N GLY A 134 4.72 -14.98 -5.68
CA GLY A 134 4.63 -15.01 -4.21
C GLY A 134 4.91 -13.66 -3.54
N ASN A 135 4.70 -12.54 -4.24
CA ASN A 135 4.91 -11.22 -3.65
C ASN A 135 3.62 -10.69 -2.97
N ALA A 136 3.77 -10.16 -1.76
CA ALA A 136 2.67 -9.62 -0.95
C ALA A 136 2.16 -8.23 -1.41
N GLU A 137 2.72 -7.63 -2.47
CA GLU A 137 2.23 -6.34 -3.03
C GLU A 137 0.74 -6.37 -3.43
N SER A 138 0.22 -7.55 -3.80
CA SER A 138 -1.20 -7.75 -4.10
C SER A 138 -2.12 -7.36 -2.93
N ILE A 139 -1.70 -7.60 -1.69
CA ILE A 139 -2.43 -7.20 -0.48
C ILE A 139 -2.48 -5.67 -0.40
N MET A 140 -1.36 -5.01 -0.68
CA MET A 140 -1.29 -3.55 -0.63
C MET A 140 -2.15 -2.89 -1.70
N ALA A 141 -2.12 -3.40 -2.94
CA ALA A 141 -3.00 -2.93 -4.02
C ALA A 141 -4.47 -3.04 -3.62
N TYR A 142 -4.88 -4.19 -3.06
CA TYR A 142 -6.24 -4.39 -2.56
C TYR A 142 -6.63 -3.39 -1.48
N LEU A 143 -5.78 -3.21 -0.45
CA LEU A 143 -6.08 -2.33 0.67
C LEU A 143 -6.19 -0.85 0.25
N VAL A 144 -5.32 -0.39 -0.65
CA VAL A 144 -5.38 0.99 -1.16
C VAL A 144 -6.63 1.21 -2.03
N LEU A 145 -6.99 0.25 -2.88
CA LEU A 145 -8.23 0.33 -3.66
C LEU A 145 -9.48 0.28 -2.76
N LEU A 146 -9.45 -0.53 -1.70
CA LEU A 146 -10.54 -0.63 -0.74
C LEU A 146 -10.71 0.67 0.06
N LEU A 147 -9.60 1.30 0.45
CA LEU A 147 -9.59 2.64 1.04
C LEU A 147 -10.27 3.65 0.11
N ILE A 148 -9.88 3.69 -1.17
CA ILE A 148 -10.49 4.57 -2.17
C ILE A 148 -12.00 4.33 -2.27
N LEU A 149 -12.42 3.07 -2.36
CA LEU A 149 -13.85 2.71 -2.44
C LEU A 149 -14.64 3.18 -1.20
N PHE A 150 -14.10 3.01 0.01
CA PHE A 150 -14.76 3.50 1.22
C PHE A 150 -14.81 5.03 1.31
N LEU A 151 -13.77 5.72 0.82
CA LEU A 151 -13.79 7.18 0.71
C LEU A 151 -14.84 7.66 -0.31
N GLN A 152 -14.96 7.00 -1.47
CA GLN A 152 -16.01 7.29 -2.47
C GLN A 152 -17.42 7.12 -1.89
N ARG A 153 -17.61 6.11 -1.04
CA ARG A 153 -18.89 5.84 -0.34
C ARG A 153 -19.14 6.72 0.90
N GLY A 154 -18.21 7.60 1.26
CA GLY A 154 -18.31 8.42 2.48
C GLY A 154 -18.21 7.63 3.79
N GLN A 155 -17.77 6.37 3.75
CA GLN A 155 -17.67 5.49 4.92
C GLN A 155 -16.36 5.72 5.68
N LEU A 156 -16.25 6.89 6.33
CA LEU A 156 -14.99 7.40 6.88
C LEU A 156 -14.36 6.51 7.96
N ILE A 157 -15.18 5.86 8.80
CA ILE A 157 -14.68 4.96 9.84
C ILE A 157 -14.01 3.74 9.18
N LEU A 158 -14.70 3.07 8.23
CA LEU A 158 -14.15 1.92 7.52
C LEU A 158 -12.90 2.30 6.71
N ALA A 159 -12.91 3.48 6.07
CA ALA A 159 -11.74 4.02 5.40
C ALA A 159 -10.55 4.19 6.37
N GLY A 160 -10.77 4.73 7.58
CA GLY A 160 -9.72 4.87 8.59
C GLY A 160 -9.18 3.53 9.09
N LEU A 161 -10.05 2.54 9.31
CA LEU A 161 -9.65 1.17 9.67
C LEU A 161 -8.74 0.55 8.59
N VAL A 162 -9.16 0.60 7.32
CA VAL A 162 -8.39 0.02 6.20
C VAL A 162 -7.08 0.78 5.98
N TYR A 163 -7.07 2.10 6.11
CA TYR A 163 -5.86 2.91 5.99
C TYR A 163 -4.81 2.54 7.04
N ALA A 164 -5.23 2.43 8.31
CA ALA A 164 -4.34 2.00 9.38
C ALA A 164 -3.84 0.57 9.20
N PHE A 165 -4.72 -0.33 8.74
CA PHE A 165 -4.33 -1.69 8.40
C PHE A 165 -3.29 -1.72 7.27
N ALA A 166 -3.46 -0.91 6.22
CA ALA A 166 -2.48 -0.77 5.15
C ALA A 166 -1.11 -0.28 5.66
N ILE A 167 -1.09 0.76 6.50
CA ILE A 167 0.15 1.26 7.15
C ILE A 167 0.82 0.16 7.98
N HIS A 168 0.02 -0.62 8.71
CA HIS A 168 0.53 -1.70 9.54
C HIS A 168 1.12 -2.86 8.71
N ILE A 169 0.58 -3.13 7.51
CA ILE A 169 1.18 -4.11 6.58
C ILE A 169 2.49 -3.57 5.98
N LYS A 170 2.49 -2.33 5.47
CA LYS A 170 3.68 -1.62 5.00
C LYS A 170 3.56 -0.13 5.29
N ILE A 171 4.65 0.53 5.65
CA ILE A 171 4.63 1.92 6.12
C ILE A 171 4.36 2.97 5.01
N TYR A 172 4.59 2.66 3.73
CA TYR A 172 4.55 3.66 2.65
C TYR A 172 3.20 4.38 2.42
N PRO A 173 2.00 3.79 2.69
CA PRO A 173 0.74 4.50 2.59
C PRO A 173 0.65 5.71 3.54
N LEU A 174 1.52 5.81 4.55
CA LEU A 174 1.63 7.00 5.39
C LEU A 174 1.87 8.28 4.57
N THR A 175 2.48 8.16 3.38
CA THR A 175 2.67 9.26 2.42
C THR A 175 1.35 9.86 1.91
N TYR A 176 0.22 9.16 2.06
CA TYR A 176 -1.10 9.65 1.68
C TYR A 176 -1.72 10.56 2.73
N ALA A 177 -1.19 10.59 3.97
CA ALA A 177 -1.80 11.34 5.08
C ALA A 177 -2.10 12.82 4.73
N PRO A 178 -1.20 13.59 4.08
CA PRO A 178 -1.50 14.97 3.72
C PRO A 178 -2.63 15.07 2.70
N ALA A 179 -2.65 14.18 1.70
CA ALA A 179 -3.68 14.16 0.66
C ALA A 179 -5.06 13.82 1.23
N LEU A 180 -5.12 12.80 2.10
CA LEU A 180 -6.36 12.37 2.74
C LEU A 180 -6.89 13.43 3.70
N TYR A 181 -6.03 14.10 4.46
CA TYR A 181 -6.43 15.21 5.33
C TYR A 181 -7.10 16.33 4.52
N LEU A 182 -6.45 16.80 3.46
CA LEU A 182 -7.00 17.85 2.59
C LEU A 182 -8.31 17.43 1.90
N PHE A 183 -8.40 16.17 1.46
CA PHE A 183 -9.62 15.61 0.87
C PHE A 183 -10.80 15.63 1.86
N LEU A 184 -10.59 15.18 3.09
CA LEU A 184 -11.64 15.15 4.12
C LEU A 184 -12.12 16.56 4.50
N GLY A 185 -11.20 17.54 4.55
CA GLY A 185 -11.53 18.94 4.75
C GLY A 185 -12.38 19.51 3.61
N LYS A 186 -12.06 19.18 2.36
CA LYS A 186 -12.87 19.57 1.19
C LYS A 186 -14.29 18.98 1.26
N CYS A 187 -14.42 17.68 1.54
CA CYS A 187 -15.73 17.01 1.64
C CYS A 187 -16.62 17.60 2.75
N SER A 188 -16.04 17.95 3.89
CA SER A 188 -16.79 18.55 5.01
C SER A 188 -17.41 19.90 4.62
N ARG A 189 -16.68 20.72 3.86
CA ARG A 189 -17.12 22.06 3.45
C ARG A 189 -18.18 22.06 2.37
N ILE A 190 -18.11 21.11 1.45
CA ILE A 190 -19.17 20.93 0.45
C ILE A 190 -20.49 20.58 1.16
N GLY A 191 -20.45 19.79 2.24
CA GLY A 191 -21.61 19.52 3.09
C GLY A 191 -22.17 20.78 3.76
N GLU A 192 -21.31 21.58 4.41
CA GLU A 192 -21.72 22.82 5.10
C GLU A 192 -22.22 23.92 4.15
N GLN A 193 -21.66 24.05 2.94
CA GLN A 193 -22.08 25.05 1.96
C GLN A 193 -23.46 24.77 1.36
N ASN A 194 -23.88 23.49 1.27
CA ASN A 194 -25.23 23.14 0.83
C ASN A 194 -26.31 23.44 1.88
N GLU A 195 -25.94 23.56 3.17
CA GLU A 195 -26.86 23.94 4.26
C GLU A 195 -26.89 25.46 4.52
N PHE A 196 -25.84 26.20 4.14
CA PHE A 196 -25.65 27.61 4.49
C PHE A 196 -25.61 28.54 3.26
N ALA A 197 -26.54 28.35 2.32
CA ALA A 197 -26.67 29.19 1.12
C ALA A 197 -27.34 30.56 1.35
N ASP A 198 -27.69 30.91 2.59
CA ASP A 198 -28.18 32.26 2.93
C ASP A 198 -27.16 33.02 3.78
N THR A 199 -26.90 34.26 3.36
CA THR A 199 -26.04 35.32 3.94
C THR A 199 -24.54 35.31 3.60
N CYS A 200 -24.22 36.19 2.66
CA CYS A 200 -22.88 36.57 2.24
C CYS A 200 -22.27 37.61 3.21
N SER A 201 -20.98 37.50 3.53
CA SER A 201 -20.21 38.68 3.97
C SER A 201 -18.71 38.61 3.62
N PHE A 202 -18.23 39.76 3.16
CA PHE A 202 -16.89 40.10 2.68
C PHE A 202 -15.75 39.86 3.70
N ARG A 203 -16.06 39.68 5.00
CA ARG A 203 -15.08 39.37 6.07
C ARG A 203 -14.48 37.95 5.99
N ARG A 204 -15.02 37.05 5.17
CA ARG A 204 -14.59 35.64 5.06
C ARG A 204 -13.36 35.45 4.17
N ALA A 205 -12.94 36.46 3.41
CA ALA A 205 -11.84 36.33 2.44
C ALA A 205 -10.43 36.31 3.07
N VAL A 206 -10.22 36.98 4.21
CA VAL A 206 -8.88 37.11 4.84
C VAL A 206 -8.59 35.99 5.86
N THR A 207 -9.63 35.41 6.46
CA THR A 207 -9.51 34.19 7.29
C THR A 207 -9.53 32.89 6.47
N SER A 208 -9.67 32.98 5.14
CA SER A 208 -9.93 31.84 4.23
C SER A 208 -8.72 30.95 3.96
N SER A 209 -7.49 31.45 4.09
CA SER A 209 -6.31 30.76 3.57
C SER A 209 -5.83 29.60 4.44
N LEU A 210 -6.11 29.59 5.74
CA LEU A 210 -5.69 28.52 6.67
C LEU A 210 -6.85 27.69 7.21
N GLN A 211 -8.10 28.00 6.83
CA GLN A 211 -9.25 27.21 7.24
C GLN A 211 -9.06 25.74 6.85
N PHE A 212 -8.42 25.42 5.71
CA PHE A 212 -8.13 24.04 5.27
C PHE A 212 -7.35 23.20 6.30
N LEU A 213 -6.64 23.83 7.24
CA LEU A 213 -5.92 23.13 8.30
C LEU A 213 -6.79 22.79 9.51
N GLN A 214 -7.97 23.40 9.66
CA GLN A 214 -8.83 23.13 10.82
C GLN A 214 -9.47 21.74 10.72
N PRO A 215 -9.30 20.87 11.74
CA PRO A 215 -9.90 19.55 11.74
C PRO A 215 -11.42 19.66 11.84
N THR A 216 -12.10 18.73 11.17
CA THR A 216 -13.56 18.62 11.14
C THR A 216 -14.00 17.28 11.70
N TRP A 217 -15.30 17.07 11.89
CA TRP A 217 -15.84 15.78 12.32
C TRP A 217 -15.45 14.61 11.39
N ASN A 218 -15.27 14.89 10.09
CA ASN A 218 -14.80 13.89 9.12
C ASN A 218 -13.37 13.46 9.44
N HIS A 219 -12.50 14.41 9.80
CA HIS A 219 -11.15 14.13 10.26
C HIS A 219 -11.17 13.31 11.55
N LEU A 220 -12.02 13.68 12.53
CA LEU A 220 -12.09 12.95 13.79
C LEU A 220 -12.54 11.49 13.60
N LYS A 221 -13.55 11.24 12.76
CA LYS A 221 -14.02 9.87 12.44
C LYS A 221 -12.91 9.05 11.76
N PHE A 222 -12.28 9.61 10.74
CA PHE A 222 -11.23 8.91 9.97
C PHE A 222 -9.95 8.73 10.80
N CYS A 223 -9.39 9.81 11.35
CA CYS A 223 -8.15 9.75 12.12
C CYS A 223 -8.33 9.01 13.45
N GLY A 224 -9.49 9.12 14.10
CA GLY A 224 -9.78 8.40 15.33
C GLY A 224 -9.85 6.88 15.11
N SER A 225 -10.54 6.43 14.07
CA SER A 225 -10.59 5.00 13.72
C SER A 225 -9.24 4.46 13.25
N ALA A 226 -8.49 5.24 12.48
CA ALA A 226 -7.14 4.88 12.05
C ALA A 226 -6.16 4.79 13.24
N ALA A 227 -6.15 5.78 14.11
CA ALA A 227 -5.29 5.81 15.30
C ALA A 227 -5.60 4.63 16.22
N LEU A 228 -6.88 4.38 16.53
CA LEU A 228 -7.30 3.26 17.35
C LEU A 228 -6.82 1.91 16.78
N THR A 229 -7.01 1.70 15.48
CA THR A 229 -6.61 0.45 14.81
C THR A 229 -5.10 0.27 14.84
N LEU A 230 -4.34 1.31 14.51
CA LEU A 230 -2.88 1.25 14.49
C LEU A 230 -2.33 1.03 15.90
N THR A 231 -2.88 1.68 16.92
CA THR A 231 -2.50 1.49 18.32
C THR A 231 -2.78 0.07 18.78
N ILE A 232 -3.97 -0.49 18.50
CA ILE A 232 -4.30 -1.87 18.88
C ILE A 232 -3.35 -2.86 18.23
N LEU A 233 -3.16 -2.80 16.91
CA LEU A 233 -2.29 -3.72 16.19
C LEU A 233 -0.84 -3.62 16.66
N THR A 234 -0.33 -2.38 16.82
CA THR A 234 1.02 -2.14 17.30
C THR A 234 1.19 -2.65 18.73
N LEU A 235 0.22 -2.41 19.62
CA LEU A 235 0.28 -2.89 20.99
C LEU A 235 0.28 -4.41 21.06
N VAL A 236 -0.61 -5.08 20.31
CA VAL A 236 -0.66 -6.55 20.24
C VAL A 236 0.70 -7.11 19.84
N PHE A 237 1.28 -6.66 18.72
CA PHE A 237 2.57 -7.21 18.27
C PHE A 237 3.76 -6.75 19.09
N TYR A 238 3.70 -5.57 19.72
CA TYR A 238 4.70 -5.14 20.68
C TYR A 238 4.67 -5.99 21.96
N THR A 239 3.50 -6.39 22.45
CA THR A 239 3.41 -7.32 23.59
C THR A 239 3.92 -8.72 23.26
N MET A 240 3.77 -9.17 22.01
CA MET A 240 4.25 -10.48 21.57
C MET A 240 5.76 -10.52 21.30
N TYR A 241 6.32 -9.48 20.66
CA TYR A 241 7.68 -9.51 20.13
C TYR A 241 8.58 -8.39 20.65
N GLY A 242 8.05 -7.39 21.36
CA GLY A 242 8.83 -6.31 21.96
C GLY A 242 9.47 -5.36 20.94
N TRP A 243 10.64 -4.82 21.30
CA TRP A 243 11.33 -3.79 20.52
C TRP A 243 11.73 -4.23 19.11
N ILE A 244 12.06 -5.51 18.92
CA ILE A 244 12.50 -6.02 17.60
C ILE A 244 11.40 -5.87 16.54
N PHE A 245 10.12 -5.96 16.92
CA PHE A 245 9.00 -5.68 16.02
C PHE A 245 9.02 -4.23 15.53
N LEU A 246 9.07 -3.26 16.45
CA LEU A 246 9.06 -1.84 16.09
C LEU A 246 10.27 -1.48 15.23
N TYR A 247 11.44 -2.02 15.60
CA TYR A 247 12.66 -1.76 14.87
C TYR A 247 12.58 -2.34 13.46
N GLU A 248 12.33 -3.64 13.32
CA GLU A 248 12.45 -4.31 12.02
C GLU A 248 11.31 -3.99 11.05
N THR A 249 10.09 -3.75 11.55
CA THR A 249 8.93 -3.42 10.70
C THR A 249 8.84 -1.94 10.35
N TYR A 250 9.27 -1.03 11.23
CA TYR A 250 9.08 0.41 11.02
C TYR A 250 10.39 1.20 10.99
N LEU A 251 11.20 1.15 12.05
CA LEU A 251 12.34 2.06 12.20
C LEU A 251 13.51 1.73 11.27
N TYR A 252 13.69 0.45 10.93
CA TYR A 252 14.73 -0.03 10.04
C TYR A 252 14.70 0.70 8.69
N HIS A 253 13.51 1.01 8.16
CA HIS A 253 13.36 1.71 6.89
C HIS A 253 13.89 3.15 6.89
N ILE A 254 13.93 3.81 8.06
CA ILE A 254 14.49 5.15 8.22
C ILE A 254 16.02 5.09 8.14
N VAL A 255 16.62 4.09 8.80
CA VAL A 255 18.08 3.96 8.91
C VAL A 255 18.69 3.22 7.71
N ARG A 256 17.90 2.39 7.00
CA ARG A 256 18.37 1.57 5.88
C ARG A 256 19.18 2.40 4.88
N LYS A 257 20.35 1.87 4.56
CA LYS A 257 21.22 2.29 3.47
C LYS A 257 21.41 1.08 2.57
N ASP A 258 21.29 1.28 1.27
CA ASP A 258 21.67 0.27 0.30
C ASP A 258 22.60 0.91 -0.72
N ILE A 259 23.84 0.46 -0.73
CA ILE A 259 24.91 0.96 -1.58
C ILE A 259 25.24 -0.01 -2.70
N ARG A 260 24.61 -1.19 -2.75
CA ARG A 260 24.81 -2.16 -3.82
C ARG A 260 23.52 -2.26 -4.65
N HIS A 261 23.64 -2.25 -5.97
CA HIS A 261 22.51 -2.40 -6.89
C HIS A 261 21.34 -1.43 -6.61
N ASN A 262 21.66 -0.20 -6.20
CA ASN A 262 20.68 0.85 -5.91
C ASN A 262 20.52 1.77 -7.12
N PHE A 263 19.33 1.78 -7.71
CA PHE A 263 18.90 2.61 -8.85
C PHE A 263 18.35 3.96 -8.42
N SER A 264 18.43 4.30 -7.14
CA SER A 264 18.04 5.63 -6.66
C SER A 264 18.80 6.72 -7.41
N PRO A 265 18.17 7.85 -7.78
CA PRO A 265 18.88 9.01 -8.33
C PRO A 265 19.96 9.55 -7.37
N TYR A 266 19.88 9.19 -6.09
CA TYR A 266 20.82 9.59 -5.05
C TYR A 266 21.95 8.58 -4.80
N PHE A 267 21.96 7.44 -5.51
CA PHE A 267 22.92 6.36 -5.28
C PHE A 267 24.38 6.86 -5.29
N TYR A 268 24.80 7.53 -6.37
CA TYR A 268 26.21 7.93 -6.52
C TYR A 268 26.65 8.92 -5.44
N LEU A 269 25.77 9.87 -5.07
CA LEU A 269 26.00 10.81 -3.98
C LEU A 269 26.12 10.09 -2.63
N LEU A 270 25.20 9.19 -2.32
CA LEU A 270 25.21 8.42 -1.07
C LEU A 270 26.40 7.46 -0.98
N TYR A 271 26.83 6.92 -2.12
CA TYR A 271 28.01 6.07 -2.24
C TYR A 271 29.29 6.85 -1.95
N LEU A 272 29.52 7.99 -2.59
CA LEU A 272 30.74 8.79 -2.36
C LEU A 272 30.85 9.37 -0.96
N THR A 273 29.73 9.56 -0.28
CA THR A 273 29.65 10.16 1.05
C THR A 273 29.45 9.14 2.18
N SER A 274 29.63 7.85 1.88
CA SER A 274 29.47 6.78 2.90
C SER A 274 30.52 6.87 4.01
N ASP A 275 31.72 7.34 3.69
CA ASP A 275 32.91 7.22 4.54
C ASP A 275 33.07 8.38 5.54
N HIS A 276 32.28 9.45 5.37
CA HIS A 276 32.29 10.62 6.23
C HIS A 276 30.97 10.73 7.00
N GLU A 277 30.98 10.36 8.29
CA GLU A 277 29.74 10.22 9.06
C GLU A 277 28.91 11.51 9.15
N GLU A 278 29.54 12.67 9.38
CA GLU A 278 28.83 13.93 9.55
C GLU A 278 28.15 14.43 8.26
N THR A 279 28.87 14.40 7.13
CA THR A 279 28.30 14.77 5.82
C THR A 279 27.23 13.76 5.39
N SER A 280 27.35 12.50 5.78
CA SER A 280 26.35 11.46 5.52
C SER A 280 24.98 11.77 6.13
N TYR A 281 24.89 12.34 7.33
CA TYR A 281 23.60 12.68 7.94
C TYR A 281 22.92 13.87 7.27
N PHE A 282 23.68 14.95 7.02
CA PHE A 282 23.15 16.13 6.33
C PHE A 282 22.66 15.79 4.92
N ILE A 283 23.42 14.99 4.16
CA ILE A 283 23.04 14.55 2.82
C ILE A 283 21.79 13.67 2.85
N LYS A 284 21.64 12.76 3.82
CA LYS A 284 20.41 11.96 3.97
C LYS A 284 19.18 12.83 4.18
N PHE A 285 19.30 13.88 5.00
CA PHE A 285 18.22 14.84 5.19
C PHE A 285 17.92 15.61 3.91
N LEU A 286 18.96 16.09 3.21
CA LEU A 286 18.81 16.84 1.97
C LEU A 286 18.18 16.00 0.85
N VAL A 287 18.50 14.71 0.77
CA VAL A 287 17.91 13.76 -0.18
C VAL A 287 16.43 13.49 0.12
N PHE A 288 16.01 13.55 1.38
CA PHE A 288 14.61 13.39 1.76
C PHE A 288 13.74 14.61 1.44
N LEU A 289 14.33 15.82 1.43
CA LEU A 289 13.58 17.06 1.28
C LEU A 289 12.85 17.19 -0.09
N PRO A 290 13.46 16.93 -1.25
CA PRO A 290 12.76 16.95 -2.54
C PRO A 290 11.57 16.00 -2.58
N GLN A 291 11.73 14.79 -2.04
CA GLN A 291 10.68 13.80 -1.95
C GLN A 291 9.52 14.32 -1.08
N LEU A 292 9.81 14.87 0.11
CA LEU A 292 8.80 15.44 1.00
C LEU A 292 8.05 16.62 0.35
N LEU A 293 8.78 17.57 -0.23
CA LEU A 293 8.19 18.74 -0.88
C LEU A 293 7.29 18.33 -2.06
N LEU A 294 7.71 17.35 -2.85
CA LEU A 294 6.92 16.84 -3.96
C LEU A 294 5.64 16.15 -3.48
N LEU A 295 5.71 15.34 -2.42
CA LEU A 295 4.53 14.72 -1.81
C LEU A 295 3.52 15.75 -1.29
N LEU A 296 4.00 16.81 -0.62
CA LEU A 296 3.15 17.90 -0.15
C LEU A 296 2.53 18.69 -1.30
N PHE A 297 3.30 18.95 -2.35
CA PHE A 297 2.81 19.62 -3.56
C PHE A 297 1.72 18.79 -4.25
N ILE A 298 1.94 17.49 -4.45
CA ILE A 298 0.96 16.58 -5.05
C ILE A 298 -0.31 16.53 -4.20
N ALA A 299 -0.18 16.36 -2.89
CA ALA A 299 -1.31 16.38 -1.97
C ALA A 299 -2.11 17.68 -2.11
N PHE A 300 -1.45 18.84 -2.08
CA PHE A 300 -2.12 20.12 -2.23
C PHE A 300 -2.82 20.28 -3.58
N ARG A 301 -2.15 19.91 -4.68
CA ARG A 301 -2.65 20.13 -6.04
C ARG A 301 -3.73 19.14 -6.48
N PHE A 302 -3.68 17.90 -5.98
CA PHE A 302 -4.49 16.78 -6.49
C PHE A 302 -5.41 16.13 -5.43
N HIS A 303 -5.47 16.60 -4.17
CA HIS A 303 -6.36 16.03 -3.13
C HIS A 303 -7.84 15.90 -3.54
N GLY A 304 -8.30 16.67 -4.53
CA GLY A 304 -9.66 16.55 -5.05
C GLY A 304 -9.96 15.24 -5.80
N ASP A 305 -8.95 14.59 -6.36
CA ASP A 305 -9.02 13.30 -7.04
C ASP A 305 -8.13 12.30 -6.28
N VAL A 306 -8.73 11.58 -5.32
CA VAL A 306 -7.99 10.67 -4.43
C VAL A 306 -7.29 9.54 -5.19
N PRO A 307 -7.91 8.84 -6.16
CA PRO A 307 -7.21 7.86 -7.00
C PRO A 307 -5.95 8.42 -7.66
N LEU A 308 -6.04 9.56 -8.34
CA LEU A 308 -4.89 10.17 -9.00
C LEU A 308 -3.83 10.63 -7.98
N CYS A 309 -4.26 11.26 -6.89
CA CYS A 309 -3.37 11.79 -5.87
C CYS A 309 -2.58 10.67 -5.17
N THR A 310 -3.23 9.57 -4.79
CA THR A 310 -2.58 8.42 -4.14
C THR A 310 -1.63 7.69 -5.09
N PHE A 311 -1.99 7.58 -6.38
CA PHE A 311 -1.08 7.10 -7.42
C PHE A 311 0.17 7.98 -7.53
N LEU A 312 0.00 9.30 -7.69
CA LEU A 312 1.11 10.24 -7.81
C LEU A 312 1.99 10.25 -6.55
N CYS A 313 1.40 10.20 -5.35
CA CYS A 313 2.17 10.08 -4.11
C CYS A 313 3.02 8.80 -4.09
N THR A 314 2.45 7.65 -4.47
CA THR A 314 3.20 6.38 -4.51
C THR A 314 4.31 6.42 -5.54
N PHE A 315 3.98 6.89 -6.75
CA PHE A 315 4.92 7.00 -7.86
C PHE A 315 6.11 7.90 -7.49
N SER A 316 5.83 9.10 -6.98
CA SER A 316 6.87 10.03 -6.52
C SER A 316 7.65 9.50 -5.33
N PHE A 317 6.99 8.83 -4.37
CA PHE A 317 7.67 8.20 -3.24
C PHE A 317 8.67 7.14 -3.72
N VAL A 318 8.30 6.27 -4.65
CA VAL A 318 9.18 5.23 -5.17
C VAL A 318 10.30 5.83 -6.03
N MET A 319 9.97 6.72 -6.96
CA MET A 319 10.95 7.32 -7.89
C MET A 319 12.04 8.13 -7.19
N PHE A 320 11.68 8.85 -6.12
CA PHE A 320 12.63 9.66 -5.34
C PHE A 320 13.07 8.97 -4.05
N ASN A 321 12.85 7.66 -3.92
CA ASN A 321 13.35 6.93 -2.76
C ASN A 321 14.89 6.88 -2.79
N LYS A 322 15.51 7.03 -1.61
CA LYS A 322 16.96 6.84 -1.44
C LYS A 322 17.43 5.39 -1.66
N VAL A 323 16.52 4.42 -1.57
CA VAL A 323 16.79 3.00 -1.80
C VAL A 323 15.78 2.48 -2.82
N CYS A 324 16.28 2.17 -4.03
CA CYS A 324 15.53 1.52 -5.09
C CYS A 324 16.37 0.36 -5.61
N THR A 325 16.12 -0.86 -5.14
CA THR A 325 17.01 -2.01 -5.38
C THR A 325 16.34 -3.05 -6.26
N SER A 326 17.06 -3.60 -7.24
CA SER A 326 16.70 -4.89 -7.82
C SER A 326 17.37 -6.00 -7.02
N GLN A 327 16.60 -6.91 -6.46
CA GLN A 327 17.15 -8.14 -5.91
C GLN A 327 17.38 -9.09 -7.09
N VAL A 328 18.63 -9.51 -7.27
CA VAL A 328 19.07 -10.47 -8.30
C VAL A 328 19.07 -11.87 -7.71
#